data_AF-A0A9D8FNW0-F1
#
_entry.id   AF-A0A9D8FNW0-F1
#
_cell.length_a   1.000
_cell.length_b   1.000
_cell.length_c   1.000
_cell.angle_alpha   90.00
_cell.angle_beta   90.00
_cell.angle_gamma   90.00
#
_symmetry.space_group_name_H-M   'P 1'
#
loop_
_entity.id
_entity.type
_entity.pdbx_description
1 polymer ?
#
loop_
_entity_poly.entity_id
_entity_poly.type
_entity_poly.pdbx_seq_one_letter_code
_entity_poly.pdbx_strand_id
1 'polypeptide(L)'
;MLESIIKIVLVVVLLLAALCFWLLPKTKLAKKLKMTVPIFITTNIVGIACGIFGLVGIFIWKEFIIEAHLWELIIFPYTLVWVYWLMVIRLKKTSIIVDEKQEWDMSQAAGSTIAGTLLILAFMFNLSYNDVYQLNNGMWFPFYLFTTILLFSVSTLLFFKKS
;
A
#
# COMPACT_ATOMS: atom_id res chain seq x y z
N MET A 1 12.04 -11.29 21.22
CA MET A 1 11.86 -9.98 21.89
C MET A 1 11.53 -8.88 20.89
N LEU A 2 12.34 -8.69 19.84
CA LEU A 2 12.09 -7.68 18.79
C LEU A 2 10.73 -7.87 18.08
N GLU A 3 10.42 -9.10 17.66
CA GLU A 3 9.14 -9.44 17.02
C GLU A 3 7.93 -9.06 17.88
N SER A 4 7.95 -9.39 19.19
CA SER A 4 6.88 -9.05 20.11
C SER A 4 6.69 -7.54 20.24
N ILE A 5 7.79 -6.76 20.24
CA ILE A 5 7.73 -5.30 20.27
C ILE A 5 7.10 -4.77 18.98
N ILE A 6 7.50 -5.27 17.81
CA ILE A 6 6.93 -4.86 16.52
C ILE A 6 5.43 -5.14 16.49
N LYS A 7 5.01 -6.34 16.92
CA LYS A 7 3.58 -6.71 16.98
C LYS A 7 2.80 -5.81 17.93
N ILE A 8 3.32 -5.51 19.12
CA ILE A 8 2.68 -4.59 20.07
C ILE A 8 2.54 -3.19 19.46
N VAL A 9 3.61 -2.66 18.84
CA VAL A 9 3.58 -1.35 18.19
C VAL A 9 2.52 -1.33 17.08
N LEU A 10 2.51 -2.32 16.19
CA LEU A 10 1.51 -2.41 15.12
C LEU A 10 0.09 -2.46 15.67
N VAL A 11 -0.17 -3.30 16.68
CA VAL A 11 -1.49 -3.40 17.32
C VAL A 11 -1.90 -2.08 17.96
N VAL A 12 -1.01 -1.44 18.73
CA VAL A 12 -1.30 -0.16 19.38
C VAL A 12 -1.63 0.92 18.34
N VAL A 13 -0.85 1.04 17.27
CA VAL A 13 -1.12 2.06 16.26
C VAL A 13 -2.37 1.72 15.44
N LEU A 14 -2.65 0.44 15.15
CA LEU A 14 -3.91 0.03 14.53
C LEU A 14 -5.12 0.34 15.41
N LEU A 15 -5.03 0.11 16.72
CA LEU A 15 -6.06 0.48 17.68
C LEU A 15 -6.26 2.00 17.72
N LEU A 16 -5.17 2.78 17.72
CA LEU A 16 -5.24 4.24 17.63
C LEU A 16 -5.85 4.70 16.31
N ALA A 17 -5.50 4.08 15.18
CA ALA A 17 -6.07 4.37 13.87
C ALA A 17 -7.57 4.04 13.82
N ALA A 18 -8.00 2.91 14.38
CA ALA A 18 -9.40 2.52 14.49
C ALA A 18 -10.19 3.47 15.42
N LEU A 19 -9.59 3.85 16.55
CA LEU A 19 -10.16 4.81 17.48
C LEU A 19 -10.30 6.19 16.83
N CYS A 20 -9.28 6.64 16.10
CA CYS A 20 -9.34 7.85 15.27
C CYS A 20 -10.44 7.75 14.21
N PHE A 21 -10.53 6.63 13.49
CA PHE A 21 -11.57 6.39 12.49
C PHE A 21 -12.99 6.47 13.09
N TRP A 22 -13.16 6.03 14.34
CA TRP A 22 -14.45 6.05 15.03
C TRP A 22 -14.79 7.39 15.70
N LEU A 23 -13.81 8.07 16.29
CA LEU A 23 -13.99 9.29 17.08
C LEU A 23 -13.87 10.57 16.25
N LEU A 24 -12.91 10.67 15.32
CA LEU A 24 -12.68 11.89 14.54
C LEU A 24 -13.93 12.38 13.80
N PRO A 25 -14.80 11.53 13.24
CA PRO A 25 -16.06 11.99 12.63
C PRO A 25 -16.99 12.76 13.54
N LYS A 26 -16.88 12.58 14.86
CA LYS A 26 -17.70 13.29 15.86
C LYS A 26 -17.08 14.63 16.25
N THR A 27 -15.88 14.96 15.78
CA THR A 27 -15.13 16.16 16.16
C THR A 27 -15.15 17.26 15.09
N LYS A 28 -14.87 18.51 15.49
CA LYS A 28 -14.75 19.64 14.55
C LYS A 28 -13.53 19.52 13.60
N LEU A 29 -12.54 18.68 13.93
CA LEU A 29 -11.37 18.41 13.09
C LEU A 29 -11.76 17.73 11.76
N ALA A 30 -12.84 16.95 11.75
CA ALA A 30 -13.36 16.30 10.55
C ALA A 30 -13.62 17.27 9.39
N LYS A 31 -14.03 18.52 9.67
CA LYS A 31 -14.30 19.54 8.65
C LYS A 31 -13.04 20.00 7.89
N LYS A 32 -11.86 19.80 8.47
CA LYS A 32 -10.57 20.16 7.86
C LYS A 32 -10.02 19.06 6.95
N LEU A 33 -10.53 17.83 7.07
CA LEU A 33 -10.09 16.71 6.25
C LEU A 33 -10.69 16.82 4.85
N LYS A 34 -9.82 16.87 3.84
CA LYS A 34 -10.20 17.00 2.43
C LYS A 34 -9.21 16.22 1.59
N MET A 35 -9.71 15.50 0.59
CA MET A 35 -8.87 14.96 -0.46
C MET A 35 -8.41 16.11 -1.35
N THR A 36 -7.11 16.31 -1.45
CA THR A 36 -6.50 17.33 -2.30
C THR A 36 -5.49 16.66 -3.23
N VAL A 37 -5.14 17.33 -4.33
CA VAL A 37 -4.13 16.83 -5.27
C VAL A 37 -2.80 16.48 -4.56
N PRO A 38 -2.28 17.29 -3.61
CA PRO A 38 -1.10 16.90 -2.84
C PRO A 38 -1.26 15.58 -2.08
N ILE A 39 -2.39 15.35 -1.40
CA ILE A 39 -2.64 14.10 -0.67
C ILE A 39 -2.69 12.91 -1.63
N PHE A 40 -3.32 13.08 -2.80
CA PHE A 40 -3.35 12.07 -3.85
C PHE A 40 -1.94 11.70 -4.33
N ILE A 41 -1.10 12.71 -4.61
CA ILE A 41 0.30 12.50 -5.01
C ILE A 41 1.09 11.82 -3.88
N THR A 42 0.98 12.32 -2.65
CA THR A 42 1.67 11.75 -1.48
C THR A 42 1.29 10.30 -1.26
N THR A 43 0.01 9.93 -1.45
CA THR A 43 -0.47 8.55 -1.31
C THR A 43 0.31 7.60 -2.21
N ASN A 44 0.47 7.98 -3.48
CA ASN A 44 1.19 7.17 -4.45
C ASN A 44 2.70 7.20 -4.21
N ILE A 45 3.30 8.33 -3.79
CA ILE A 45 4.72 8.37 -3.42
C ILE A 45 5.01 7.43 -2.24
N VAL A 46 4.16 7.43 -1.20
CA VAL A 46 4.28 6.51 -0.07
C VAL A 46 4.13 5.07 -0.54
N GLY A 47 3.18 4.79 -1.44
CA GLY A 47 3.02 3.47 -2.06
C GLY A 47 4.28 3.01 -2.81
N ILE A 48 4.87 3.87 -3.63
CA ILE A 48 6.15 3.58 -4.33
C ILE A 48 7.25 3.26 -3.31
N ALA A 49 7.41 4.08 -2.27
CA ALA A 49 8.42 3.86 -1.26
C ALA A 49 8.22 2.50 -0.56
N CYS A 50 7.01 2.21 -0.06
CA CYS A 50 6.67 0.94 0.56
C CYS A 50 6.90 -0.25 -0.39
N GLY A 51 6.51 -0.12 -1.67
CA GLY A 51 6.72 -1.14 -2.68
C GLY A 51 8.19 -1.42 -2.96
N ILE A 52 9.02 -0.39 -3.13
CA ILE A 52 10.47 -0.54 -3.34
C ILE A 52 11.13 -1.16 -2.12
N PHE A 53 10.92 -0.60 -0.92
CA PHE A 53 11.54 -1.11 0.30
C PHE A 53 11.10 -2.55 0.61
N GLY A 54 9.83 -2.88 0.35
CA GLY A 54 9.32 -4.22 0.53
C GLY A 54 9.96 -5.23 -0.42
N LEU A 55 10.06 -4.90 -1.71
CA LEU A 55 10.69 -5.77 -2.70
C LEU A 55 12.20 -5.92 -2.45
N VAL A 56 12.90 -4.81 -2.19
CA VAL A 56 14.34 -4.83 -1.84
C VAL A 56 14.57 -5.69 -0.59
N GLY A 57 13.73 -5.54 0.42
CA GLY A 57 13.77 -6.36 1.63
C GLY A 57 13.63 -7.84 1.33
N ILE A 58 12.66 -8.23 0.48
CA ILE A 58 12.46 -9.63 0.08
C ILE A 58 13.69 -10.19 -0.66
N PHE A 59 14.27 -9.43 -1.59
CA PHE A 59 15.41 -9.91 -2.37
C PHE A 59 16.71 -10.01 -1.58
N ILE A 60 16.93 -9.13 -0.61
CA ILE A 60 18.20 -9.05 0.15
C ILE A 60 18.12 -9.82 1.48
N TRP A 61 17.00 -9.74 2.21
CA TRP A 61 16.86 -10.22 3.59
C TRP A 61 15.60 -11.08 3.81
N LYS A 62 15.36 -12.03 2.89
CA LYS A 62 14.17 -12.90 2.87
C LYS A 62 13.79 -13.51 4.23
N GLU A 63 14.75 -14.09 4.95
CA GLU A 63 14.53 -14.77 6.23
C GLU A 63 14.12 -13.78 7.30
N PHE A 64 14.84 -12.66 7.41
CA PHE A 64 14.56 -11.63 8.40
C PHE A 64 13.22 -10.93 8.16
N ILE A 65 12.84 -10.69 6.90
CA ILE A 65 11.55 -10.04 6.56
C ILE A 65 10.35 -10.85 7.06
N ILE A 66 10.41 -12.18 6.93
CA ILE A 66 9.34 -13.07 7.40
C ILE A 66 9.42 -13.29 8.90
N GLU A 67 10.57 -13.72 9.41
CA GLU A 67 10.71 -14.14 10.81
C GLU A 67 10.44 -12.97 11.78
N ALA A 68 10.93 -11.78 11.43
CA ALA A 68 10.71 -10.58 12.25
C ALA A 68 9.42 -9.83 11.89
N HIS A 69 8.60 -10.34 10.96
CA HIS A 69 7.35 -9.70 10.56
C HIS A 69 7.55 -8.22 10.17
N LEU A 70 8.57 -7.98 9.34
CA LEU A 70 8.94 -6.62 8.91
C LEU A 70 8.13 -6.16 7.72
N TRP A 71 7.58 -7.08 6.94
CA TRP A 71 6.74 -6.71 5.80
C TRP A 71 5.48 -5.95 6.26
N GLU A 72 4.91 -6.30 7.42
CA GLU A 72 3.79 -5.55 8.02
C GLU A 72 4.20 -4.12 8.39
N LEU A 73 5.42 -3.95 8.90
CA LEU A 73 5.95 -2.63 9.26
C LEU A 73 6.23 -1.77 8.02
N ILE A 74 6.70 -2.38 6.93
CA ILE A 74 6.99 -1.68 5.68
C ILE A 74 5.70 -1.19 5.00
N ILE A 75 4.63 -1.98 4.99
CA ILE A 75 3.34 -1.55 4.40
C ILE A 75 2.57 -0.58 5.31
N PHE A 76 2.96 -0.48 6.57
CA PHE A 76 2.23 0.28 7.58
C PHE A 76 1.96 1.76 7.19
N PRO A 77 2.93 2.54 6.69
CA PRO A 77 2.69 3.92 6.28
C PRO A 77 1.65 4.03 5.16
N TYR A 78 1.68 3.13 4.18
CA TYR A 78 0.70 3.12 3.09
C TYR A 78 -0.70 2.77 3.60
N THR A 79 -0.80 1.83 4.53
CA THR A 79 -2.06 1.47 5.19
C THR A 79 -2.68 2.66 5.91
N LEU A 80 -1.89 3.45 6.64
CA LEU A 80 -2.37 4.65 7.31
C LEU A 80 -2.92 5.70 6.33
N VAL A 81 -2.31 5.86 5.16
CA VAL A 81 -2.83 6.78 4.14
C VAL A 81 -4.18 6.28 3.61
N TRP A 82 -4.36 4.99 3.38
CA TRP A 82 -5.67 4.45 3.00
C TRP A 82 -6.73 4.59 4.11
N VAL A 83 -6.35 4.42 5.37
CA VAL A 83 -7.24 4.73 6.50
C VAL A 83 -7.64 6.20 6.49
N TYR A 84 -6.72 7.12 6.17
CA TYR A 84 -7.05 8.53 5.97
C TYR A 84 -8.07 8.73 4.85
N TRP A 85 -7.88 8.08 3.69
CA TRP A 85 -8.83 8.14 2.58
C TRP A 85 -10.21 7.68 3.04
N LEU A 86 -10.30 6.50 3.66
CA LEU A 86 -11.54 5.94 4.20
C LEU A 86 -12.23 6.87 5.20
N MET A 87 -11.47 7.57 6.03
CA MET A 87 -12.02 8.61 6.91
C MET A 87 -12.65 9.74 6.08
N VAL A 88 -11.95 10.30 5.10
CA VAL A 88 -12.50 11.37 4.23
C VAL A 88 -13.78 10.91 3.53
N ILE A 89 -13.80 9.69 3.00
CA ILE A 89 -14.98 9.08 2.36
C ILE A 89 -16.17 9.09 3.32
N ARG A 90 -15.96 8.53 4.52
CA ARG A 90 -16.99 8.41 5.55
C ARG A 90 -17.54 9.78 5.99
N LEU A 91 -16.69 10.79 6.03
CA LEU A 91 -17.06 12.13 6.51
C LEU A 91 -17.87 12.93 5.50
N LYS A 92 -17.46 12.90 4.23
CA LYS A 92 -18.08 13.75 3.23
C LYS A 92 -19.42 13.21 2.75
N LYS A 93 -19.67 11.90 2.86
CA LYS A 93 -20.90 11.24 2.36
C LYS A 93 -21.24 11.60 0.90
N THR A 94 -20.29 12.14 0.16
CA THR A 94 -20.41 12.46 -1.27
C THR A 94 -19.72 11.35 -2.05
N SER A 95 -20.28 10.96 -3.19
CA SER A 95 -19.66 10.00 -4.11
C SER A 95 -18.36 10.54 -4.71
N ILE A 96 -18.23 11.86 -4.81
CA ILE A 96 -17.08 12.53 -5.44
C ILE A 96 -16.08 12.93 -4.35
N ILE A 97 -15.02 12.13 -4.20
CA ILE A 97 -13.92 12.35 -3.23
C ILE A 97 -12.64 12.65 -3.97
N VAL A 98 -12.41 11.93 -5.06
CA VAL A 98 -11.42 12.21 -6.08
C VAL A 98 -12.12 12.85 -7.28
N ASP A 99 -11.37 13.65 -8.04
CA ASP A 99 -11.86 14.22 -9.29
C ASP A 99 -12.09 13.11 -10.34
N GLU A 100 -13.00 13.31 -11.30
CA GLU A 100 -13.31 12.36 -12.36
C GLU A 100 -12.06 11.94 -13.13
N LYS A 101 -11.15 12.90 -13.36
CA LYS A 101 -9.83 12.66 -13.94
C LYS A 101 -8.99 11.71 -13.08
N GLN A 102 -8.93 11.92 -11.77
CA GLN A 102 -8.16 11.08 -10.86
C GLN A 102 -8.72 9.66 -10.78
N GLU A 103 -10.04 9.52 -10.81
CA GLU A 103 -10.73 8.22 -10.84
C GLU A 103 -10.42 7.46 -12.14
N TRP A 104 -10.44 8.15 -13.27
CA TRP A 104 -10.07 7.58 -14.57
C TRP A 104 -8.60 7.14 -14.61
N ASP A 105 -7.67 7.96 -14.11
CA ASP A 105 -6.25 7.63 -14.02
C ASP A 105 -6.00 6.42 -13.11
N MET A 106 -6.67 6.35 -11.96
CA MET A 106 -6.62 5.19 -11.06
C MET A 106 -7.17 3.92 -11.71
N SER A 107 -8.24 4.03 -12.50
CA SER A 107 -8.85 2.90 -13.19
C SER A 107 -7.92 2.34 -14.27
N GLN A 108 -7.29 3.21 -15.06
CA GLN A 108 -6.25 2.79 -16.01
C GLN A 108 -5.05 2.15 -15.30
N ALA A 109 -4.62 2.73 -14.17
CA ALA A 109 -3.55 2.19 -13.36
C ALA A 109 -3.88 0.81 -12.78
N ALA A 110 -5.12 0.57 -12.37
CA ALA A 110 -5.56 -0.75 -11.92
C ALA A 110 -5.45 -1.78 -13.05
N GLY A 111 -5.90 -1.43 -14.27
CA GLY A 111 -5.76 -2.28 -15.45
C GLY A 111 -4.31 -2.63 -15.79
N SER A 112 -3.42 -1.62 -15.83
CA SER A 112 -2.00 -1.85 -16.09
C SER A 112 -1.32 -2.66 -14.98
N THR A 113 -1.74 -2.47 -13.73
CA THR A 113 -1.22 -3.21 -12.57
C THR A 113 -1.57 -4.68 -12.65
N ILE A 114 -2.81 -5.03 -13.00
CA ILE A 114 -3.21 -6.44 -13.17
C ILE A 114 -2.35 -7.10 -14.25
N ALA A 115 -2.21 -6.46 -15.42
CA ALA A 115 -1.37 -6.99 -16.49
C ALA A 115 0.11 -7.15 -16.05
N GLY A 116 0.67 -6.13 -15.40
CA GLY A 116 2.06 -6.15 -14.95
C GLY A 116 2.32 -7.16 -13.83
N THR A 117 1.42 -7.27 -12.85
CA THR A 117 1.56 -8.23 -11.74
C THR A 117 1.47 -9.66 -12.24
N LEU A 118 0.58 -9.97 -13.19
CA LEU A 118 0.50 -11.29 -13.82
C LEU A 118 1.82 -11.68 -14.51
N LEU A 119 2.41 -10.77 -15.29
CA LEU A 119 3.68 -11.02 -15.97
C LEU A 119 4.83 -11.23 -14.97
N ILE A 120 4.93 -10.39 -13.93
CA ILE A 120 5.96 -10.52 -12.89
C ILE A 120 5.78 -11.80 -12.10
N LEU A 121 4.55 -12.17 -11.73
CA LEU A 121 4.28 -13.44 -11.03
C LEU A 121 4.62 -14.64 -11.90
N ALA A 122 4.28 -14.64 -13.20
CA ALA A 122 4.61 -15.72 -14.11
C ALA A 122 6.14 -15.88 -14.25
N PHE A 123 6.86 -14.77 -14.38
CA PHE A 123 8.32 -14.76 -14.41
C PHE A 123 8.91 -15.31 -13.11
N MET A 124 8.45 -14.81 -11.97
CA MET A 124 8.91 -15.26 -10.65
C MET A 124 8.57 -16.74 -10.41
N PHE A 125 7.40 -17.20 -10.83
CA PHE A 125 7.04 -18.62 -10.80
C PHE A 125 8.02 -19.47 -11.60
N ASN A 126 8.40 -19.03 -12.81
CA ASN A 126 9.38 -19.75 -13.63
C ASN A 126 10.77 -19.81 -12.95
N LEU A 127 11.23 -18.70 -12.34
CA LEU A 127 12.48 -18.69 -11.57
C LEU A 127 12.45 -19.64 -10.37
N SER A 128 11.31 -19.69 -9.67
CA SER A 128 11.14 -20.57 -8.52
C SER A 128 11.00 -22.04 -8.93
N TYR A 129 10.37 -22.33 -10.06
CA TYR A 129 10.20 -23.68 -10.59
C TYR A 129 11.54 -24.27 -11.09
N ASN A 130 12.42 -23.43 -11.62
CA ASN A 130 13.75 -23.84 -12.10
C ASN A 130 14.85 -23.69 -11.02
N ASP A 131 14.47 -23.57 -9.74
CA ASP A 131 15.39 -23.43 -8.59
C ASP A 131 16.41 -22.28 -8.70
N VAL A 132 16.14 -21.26 -9.52
CA VAL A 132 17.00 -20.07 -9.67
C VAL A 132 16.85 -19.13 -8.48
N TYR A 133 15.61 -18.88 -8.06
CA TYR A 133 15.30 -18.06 -6.89
C TYR A 133 13.95 -18.48 -6.30
N GLN A 134 13.94 -18.87 -5.03
CA GLN A 134 12.76 -19.46 -4.38
C GLN A 134 12.08 -18.50 -3.40
N LEU A 135 10.77 -18.29 -3.57
CA LEU A 135 9.90 -17.57 -2.63
C LEU A 135 9.22 -18.55 -1.66
N ASN A 136 9.98 -19.14 -0.75
CA ASN A 136 9.46 -20.08 0.25
C ASN A 136 8.85 -19.38 1.49
N ASN A 137 8.29 -20.16 2.41
CA ASN A 137 7.83 -19.71 3.74
C ASN A 137 6.76 -18.60 3.72
N GLY A 138 5.93 -18.55 2.68
CA GLY A 138 4.86 -17.56 2.56
C GLY A 138 5.29 -16.22 1.93
N MET A 139 6.50 -16.11 1.39
CA MET A 139 6.99 -14.89 0.71
C MET A 139 6.15 -14.47 -0.51
N TRP A 140 5.41 -15.41 -1.11
CA TRP A 140 4.53 -15.12 -2.25
C TRP A 140 3.55 -13.99 -1.96
N PHE A 141 3.00 -13.93 -0.74
CA PHE A 141 2.04 -12.89 -0.39
C PHE A 141 2.71 -11.50 -0.27
N PRO A 142 3.75 -11.30 0.57
CA PRO A 142 4.46 -10.02 0.61
C PRO A 142 5.01 -9.59 -0.76
N PHE A 143 5.52 -10.54 -1.55
CA PHE A 143 6.02 -10.26 -2.89
C PHE A 143 4.91 -9.72 -3.82
N TYR A 144 3.78 -10.42 -3.87
CA TYR A 144 2.63 -9.99 -4.66
C TYR A 144 2.10 -8.63 -4.19
N LEU A 145 1.99 -8.44 -2.88
CA LEU A 145 1.50 -7.23 -2.25
C LEU A 145 2.36 -6.01 -2.62
N PHE A 146 3.68 -6.08 -2.40
CA PHE A 146 4.58 -4.96 -2.70
C PHE A 146 4.70 -4.71 -4.21
N THR A 147 4.70 -5.76 -5.04
CA THR A 147 4.67 -5.62 -6.51
C THR A 147 3.42 -4.88 -6.95
N THR A 148 2.25 -5.26 -6.43
CA THR A 148 0.97 -4.64 -6.78
C THR A 148 0.94 -3.18 -6.36
N ILE A 149 1.35 -2.87 -5.12
CA ILE A 149 1.40 -1.49 -4.61
C ILE A 149 2.34 -0.63 -5.44
N LEU A 150 3.53 -1.15 -5.78
CA LEU A 150 4.51 -0.44 -6.59
C LEU A 150 3.95 -0.13 -7.98
N LEU A 151 3.47 -1.16 -8.69
CA LEU A 151 2.95 -0.99 -10.04
C LEU A 151 1.74 -0.07 -10.08
N PHE A 152 0.82 -0.20 -9.12
CA PHE A 152 -0.35 0.66 -9.03
C PHE A 152 0.05 2.12 -8.79
N SER A 153 0.93 2.37 -7.83
CA SER A 153 1.33 3.72 -7.46
C SER A 153 2.15 4.41 -8.56
N VAL A 154 3.06 3.67 -9.21
CA VAL A 154 3.81 4.16 -10.37
C VAL A 154 2.87 4.46 -11.53
N SER A 155 2.02 3.51 -11.91
CA SER A 155 1.10 3.69 -13.05
C SER A 155 0.16 4.87 -12.82
N THR A 156 -0.38 5.01 -11.61
CA THR A 156 -1.26 6.12 -11.24
C THR A 156 -0.58 7.47 -11.42
N LEU A 157 0.67 7.62 -10.94
CA LEU A 157 1.41 8.88 -11.11
C LEU A 157 1.82 9.15 -12.56
N LEU A 158 2.15 8.10 -13.33
CA LEU A 158 2.48 8.23 -14.74
C LEU A 158 1.28 8.71 -15.56
N PHE A 159 0.09 8.13 -15.35
CA PHE A 159 -1.13 8.57 -16.02
C PHE A 159 -1.55 9.96 -15.57
N PHE A 160 -1.46 10.25 -14.26
CA PHE A 160 -1.76 11.57 -13.72
C PHE A 160 -0.88 12.68 -14.30
N LYS A 161 0.41 12.42 -14.56
CA LYS A 161 1.34 13.39 -15.15
C LYS A 161 1.14 13.60 -16.65
N LYS A 162 0.67 12.56 -17.36
CA LYS A 162 0.48 12.60 -18.82
C LYS A 162 -0.74 13.44 -19.23
N SER A 163 -1.70 13.57 -18.34
CA SER A 163 -2.98 14.25 -18.52
C SER A 163 -2.97 15.68 -18.02
#